data_AF-A0A176J570-F1
#
_entry.id   AF-A0A176J570-F1
#
_cell.length_a   1.000
_cell.length_b   1.000
_cell.length_c   1.000
_cell.angle_alpha   90.00
_cell.angle_beta   90.00
_cell.angle_gamma   90.00
#
_symmetry.space_group_name_H-M   'P 1'
#
loop_
_entity.id
_entity.type
_entity.pdbx_description
1 polymer ?
#
loop_
_entity_poly.entity_id
_entity_poly.type
_entity_poly.pdbx_seq_one_letter_code
_entity_poly.pdbx_strand_id
1 'polypeptide(L)'
;MNTDQMKLVHKREELLFVFCLIASLAIIVSLLISVVGAVILAALGLITWFSHAISMAHIQVNGVRLRETQFPSLYERTKQISEAMGLKKMPEVYIVESGGVLNAFATRIFSQFGKDFVILYSDFVELAEDGREDEVEYVIAHELAHIKRNHIGKNFYVFPAMWVPFLGEAYSRACEYTCDRMAVHYTQKPDRAIQALLVFAAGKRLFKNIQLPEFLEQYNEKKGFLVTLMELVSTHPPLPKRIAAIEDFAGLPESAKLKRSTKYVIIMALGAGILIPAAFTALGIYAFTSFEAAVKDSGILEDDSEDENLENPPLFKAAEEGNAEEAMKLIEEGADPNEQNKIGETTLIGAVYGGDPEMVTLLLENGADPKIEDEYGYIPLTTAAELENVEIAKLLLEAGSDPNHENGDGETIFDIAQKTGNEEFLELLNQYK
;
A
#
# COMPACT_ATOMS: atom_id res chain seq x y z
N MET A 1 21.01 29.44 4.06
CA MET A 1 19.91 30.44 3.99
C MET A 1 20.28 31.57 4.93
N ASN A 2 20.18 32.85 4.52
CA ASN A 2 20.48 33.98 5.40
C ASN A 2 19.42 34.06 6.52
N THR A 3 19.77 34.56 7.71
CA THR A 3 18.93 34.55 8.93
C THR A 3 17.57 35.26 8.74
N ASP A 4 17.50 36.26 7.85
CA ASP A 4 16.23 36.92 7.51
C ASP A 4 15.31 36.09 6.62
N GLN A 5 15.86 35.19 5.78
CA GLN A 5 15.02 34.29 4.97
C GLN A 5 14.38 33.19 5.82
N MET A 6 14.99 32.80 6.94
CA MET A 6 14.37 31.84 7.88
C MET A 6 13.10 32.39 8.53
N LYS A 7 12.98 33.72 8.68
CA LYS A 7 11.77 34.35 9.24
C LYS A 7 10.57 34.30 8.30
N LEU A 8 10.80 34.11 6.99
CA LEU A 8 9.74 34.02 5.98
C LEU A 8 9.04 32.66 6.00
N VAL A 9 9.74 31.60 6.42
CA VAL A 9 9.21 30.24 6.44
C VAL A 9 8.25 30.07 7.61
N HIS A 10 7.06 29.55 7.33
CA HIS A 10 6.09 29.24 8.37
C HIS A 10 6.65 28.14 9.28
N LYS A 11 6.59 28.36 10.61
CA LYS A 11 7.24 27.50 11.63
C LYS A 11 6.90 26.01 11.51
N ARG A 12 5.73 25.68 10.96
CA ARG A 12 5.26 24.29 10.82
C ARG A 12 5.62 23.64 9.49
N GLU A 13 6.05 24.37 8.47
CA GLU A 13 6.30 23.80 7.14
C GLU A 13 7.35 22.68 7.20
N GLU A 14 8.52 22.97 7.76
CA GLU A 14 9.63 22.00 7.80
C GLU A 14 9.35 20.83 8.75
N LEU A 15 8.69 21.10 9.87
CA LEU A 15 8.27 20.07 10.81
C LEU A 15 7.26 19.10 10.17
N LEU A 16 6.24 19.64 9.50
CA LEU A 16 5.23 18.83 8.81
C LEU A 16 5.83 18.09 7.62
N PHE A 17 6.77 18.69 6.88
CA PHE A 17 7.51 18.00 5.82
C PHE A 17 8.21 16.75 6.34
N VAL A 18 8.91 16.86 7.48
CA VAL A 18 9.59 15.71 8.10
C VAL A 18 8.59 14.63 8.52
N PHE A 19 7.48 15.00 9.14
CA PHE A 19 6.44 14.03 9.49
C PHE A 19 5.83 13.33 8.27
N CYS A 20 5.53 14.08 7.21
CA CYS A 20 5.06 13.50 5.96
C CYS A 20 6.11 12.59 5.33
N LEU A 21 7.39 12.96 5.37
CA LEU A 21 8.47 12.14 4.81
C LEU A 21 8.59 10.79 5.54
N ILE A 22 8.53 10.80 6.87
CA ILE A 22 8.56 9.58 7.70
C ILE A 22 7.35 8.70 7.40
N ALA A 23 6.15 9.29 7.36
CA ALA A 23 4.92 8.56 7.04
C ALA A 23 4.96 7.97 5.63
N SER A 24 5.44 8.74 4.64
CA SER A 24 5.61 8.25 3.27
C SER A 24 6.59 7.08 3.20
N LEU A 25 7.73 7.17 3.89
CA LEU A 25 8.72 6.09 3.91
C LEU A 25 8.12 4.82 4.52
N ALA A 26 7.38 4.93 5.62
CA ALA A 26 6.71 3.79 6.25
C ALA A 26 5.68 3.13 5.31
N ILE A 27 4.88 3.93 4.60
CA ILE A 27 3.90 3.43 3.63
C ILE A 27 4.58 2.75 2.44
N ILE A 28 5.63 3.36 1.89
CA ILE A 28 6.39 2.78 0.77
C ILE A 28 7.03 1.45 1.19
N VAL A 29 7.69 1.39 2.34
CA VAL A 29 8.30 0.15 2.85
C VAL A 29 7.24 -0.93 3.04
N SER A 30 6.09 -0.61 3.63
CA SER A 30 4.98 -1.54 3.79
C SER A 30 4.48 -2.09 2.44
N LEU A 31 4.31 -1.21 1.44
CA LEU A 31 3.87 -1.63 0.11
C LEU A 31 4.92 -2.44 -0.65
N LEU A 32 6.21 -2.16 -0.46
CA LEU A 32 7.29 -2.90 -1.12
C LEU A 32 7.51 -4.31 -0.54
N ILE A 33 7.15 -4.54 0.72
CA ILE A 33 7.15 -5.88 1.32
C ILE A 33 6.06 -6.76 0.66
N SER A 34 4.99 -6.16 0.15
CA SER A 34 3.93 -6.88 -0.58
C SER A 34 4.23 -6.92 -2.08
N VAL A 35 4.35 -8.11 -2.67
CA VAL A 35 4.48 -8.25 -4.14
C VAL A 35 3.32 -7.54 -4.87
N VAL A 36 2.10 -7.70 -4.36
CA VAL A 36 0.90 -7.02 -4.88
C VAL A 36 1.00 -5.51 -4.66
N GLY A 37 1.42 -5.06 -3.48
CA GLY A 37 1.62 -3.65 -3.16
C GLY A 37 2.63 -2.95 -4.07
N ALA A 38 3.73 -3.63 -4.41
CA ALA A 38 4.75 -3.12 -5.33
C ALA A 38 4.20 -2.92 -6.75
N VAL A 39 3.42 -3.89 -7.26
CA VAL A 39 2.75 -3.79 -8.57
C VAL A 39 1.75 -2.64 -8.61
N ILE A 40 0.92 -2.51 -7.57
CA ILE A 40 -0.05 -1.40 -7.44
C ILE A 40 0.67 -0.05 -7.43
N LEU A 41 1.73 0.09 -6.64
CA LEU A 41 2.49 1.33 -6.54
C LEU A 41 3.14 1.70 -7.88
N ALA A 42 3.69 0.73 -8.61
CA ALA A 42 4.23 0.95 -9.96
C ALA A 42 3.15 1.39 -10.95
N ALA A 43 1.99 0.73 -10.95
CA ALA A 43 0.87 1.06 -11.84
C ALA A 43 0.31 2.46 -11.58
N LEU A 44 0.04 2.80 -10.30
CA LEU A 44 -0.43 4.13 -9.91
C LEU A 44 0.59 5.21 -10.25
N GLY A 45 1.88 4.97 -9.95
CA GLY A 45 2.95 5.88 -10.30
C GLY A 45 3.02 6.17 -11.80
N LEU A 46 2.90 5.14 -12.63
CA LEU A 46 2.93 5.26 -14.10
C LEU A 46 1.70 6.00 -14.64
N ILE A 47 0.50 5.69 -14.15
CA ILE A 47 -0.75 6.38 -14.54
C ILE A 47 -0.68 7.87 -14.17
N THR A 48 -0.30 8.19 -12.92
CA THR A 48 -0.19 9.58 -12.46
C THR A 48 0.87 10.33 -13.26
N TRP A 49 2.02 9.71 -13.52
CA TRP A 49 3.08 10.31 -14.33
C TRP A 49 2.63 10.60 -15.77
N PHE A 50 1.98 9.64 -16.41
CA PHE A 50 1.50 9.78 -17.78
C PHE A 50 0.37 10.81 -17.90
N SER A 51 -0.60 10.79 -16.97
CA SER A 51 -1.68 11.77 -16.90
C SER A 51 -1.15 13.20 -16.71
N HIS A 52 -0.18 13.38 -15.82
CA HIS A 52 0.48 14.68 -15.62
C HIS A 52 1.22 15.12 -16.89
N ALA A 53 1.96 14.23 -17.53
CA ALA A 53 2.67 14.53 -18.78
C ALA A 53 1.72 14.99 -19.89
N ILE A 54 0.57 14.33 -20.08
CA ILE A 54 -0.47 14.74 -21.06
C ILE A 54 -1.04 16.11 -20.70
N SER A 55 -1.40 16.33 -19.43
CA SER A 55 -1.95 17.61 -18.98
C SER A 55 -0.97 18.76 -19.26
N MET A 56 0.32 18.54 -18.99
CA MET A 56 1.37 19.52 -19.25
C MET A 56 1.56 19.77 -20.75
N ALA A 57 1.57 18.72 -21.57
CA ALA A 57 1.64 18.85 -23.02
C ALA A 57 0.44 19.65 -23.57
N HIS A 58 -0.77 19.40 -23.06
CA HIS A 58 -1.97 20.13 -23.44
C HIS A 58 -1.86 21.63 -23.13
N ILE A 59 -1.37 21.98 -21.93
CA ILE A 59 -1.12 23.38 -21.54
C ILE A 59 -0.05 24.01 -22.43
N GLN A 60 1.02 23.30 -22.75
CA GLN A 60 2.09 23.84 -23.58
C GLN A 60 1.68 24.08 -25.03
N VAL A 61 0.78 23.25 -25.57
CA VAL A 61 0.28 23.36 -26.95
C VAL A 61 -0.76 24.46 -27.07
N ASN A 62 -1.67 24.57 -26.10
CA ASN A 62 -2.81 25.48 -26.19
C ASN A 62 -2.61 26.81 -25.44
N GLY A 63 -1.68 26.87 -24.49
CA GLY A 63 -1.38 28.06 -23.70
C GLY A 63 -0.45 29.03 -24.42
N VAL A 64 -0.58 30.32 -24.09
CA VAL A 64 0.30 31.37 -24.62
C VAL A 64 1.50 31.54 -23.70
N ARG A 65 2.70 31.22 -24.21
CA ARG A 65 3.93 31.37 -23.43
C ARG A 65 4.29 32.84 -23.24
N LEU A 66 4.60 33.22 -22.00
CA LEU A 66 5.13 34.53 -21.65
C LEU A 66 6.55 34.71 -22.23
N ARG A 67 6.75 35.76 -23.01
CA ARG A 67 8.03 36.10 -23.67
C ARG A 67 8.22 37.61 -23.65
N GLU A 68 9.43 38.10 -23.83
CA GLU A 68 9.68 39.54 -23.97
C GLU A 68 8.85 40.18 -25.11
N THR A 69 8.61 39.42 -26.19
CA THR A 69 7.77 39.84 -27.32
C THR A 69 6.27 39.66 -27.11
N GLN A 70 5.85 38.97 -26.04
CA GLN A 70 4.45 38.63 -25.74
C GLN A 70 4.18 38.93 -24.25
N PHE A 71 3.46 40.01 -23.98
CA PHE A 71 3.27 40.59 -22.63
C PHE A 71 4.59 41.12 -22.01
N PRO A 72 5.24 42.13 -22.62
CA PRO A 72 6.55 42.64 -22.20
C PRO A 72 6.59 43.13 -20.74
N SER A 73 5.56 43.88 -20.30
CA SER A 73 5.46 44.37 -18.91
C SER A 73 5.45 43.20 -17.92
N LEU A 74 4.59 42.22 -18.17
CA LEU A 74 4.44 41.05 -17.30
C LEU A 74 5.69 40.16 -17.30
N TYR A 75 6.33 39.99 -18.46
CA TYR A 75 7.58 39.24 -18.60
C TYR A 75 8.70 39.88 -17.76
N GLU A 76 8.90 41.19 -17.90
CA GLU A 76 9.97 41.89 -17.21
C GLU A 76 9.76 41.89 -15.69
N ARG A 77 8.52 42.09 -15.21
CA ARG A 77 8.18 41.96 -13.79
C ARG A 77 8.44 40.55 -13.26
N THR A 78 7.99 39.53 -13.98
CA THR A 78 8.21 38.13 -13.61
C THR A 78 9.70 37.83 -13.47
N LYS A 79 10.50 38.31 -14.42
CA LYS A 79 11.96 38.18 -14.43
C LYS A 79 12.58 38.87 -13.21
N GLN A 80 12.20 40.12 -12.94
CA GLN A 80 12.69 40.89 -11.79
C GLN A 80 12.40 40.20 -10.45
N ILE A 81 11.17 39.69 -10.24
CA ILE A 81 10.82 38.96 -9.02
C ILE A 81 11.61 37.65 -8.94
N SER A 82 11.74 36.93 -10.06
CA SER A 82 12.50 35.67 -10.12
C SER A 82 13.97 35.87 -9.73
N GLU A 83 14.58 36.94 -10.22
CA GLU A 83 15.94 37.37 -9.88
C GLU A 83 16.05 37.82 -8.42
N ALA A 84 15.10 38.61 -7.92
CA ALA A 84 15.04 39.05 -6.53
C ALA A 84 14.91 37.87 -5.56
N MET A 85 14.14 36.84 -5.93
CA MET A 85 14.04 35.59 -5.17
C MET A 85 15.29 34.71 -5.29
N GLY A 86 16.23 35.04 -6.17
CA GLY A 86 17.44 34.26 -6.43
C GLY A 86 17.13 32.88 -7.02
N LEU A 87 16.18 32.81 -7.96
CA LEU A 87 15.94 31.62 -8.76
C LEU A 87 17.05 31.48 -9.82
N LYS A 88 17.52 30.24 -10.05
CA LYS A 88 18.64 30.00 -10.99
C LYS A 88 18.27 30.36 -12.43
N LYS A 89 17.02 30.13 -12.80
CA LYS A 89 16.42 30.44 -14.10
C LYS A 89 14.97 30.84 -13.84
N MET A 90 14.49 31.83 -14.60
CA MET A 90 13.07 32.15 -14.62
C MET A 90 12.28 30.93 -15.13
N PRO A 91 11.23 30.48 -14.42
CA PRO A 91 10.38 29.40 -14.89
C PRO A 91 9.65 29.79 -16.17
N GLU A 92 9.25 28.79 -16.95
CA GLU A 92 8.43 29.05 -18.14
C GLU A 92 7.00 29.39 -17.70
N VAL A 93 6.53 30.59 -18.02
CA VAL A 93 5.18 31.03 -17.66
C VAL A 93 4.24 30.86 -18.85
N TYR A 94 3.08 30.25 -18.63
CA TYR A 94 2.05 30.02 -19.63
C TYR A 94 0.74 30.69 -19.21
N ILE A 95 0.08 31.34 -20.15
CA ILE A 95 -1.24 31.95 -19.98
C ILE A 95 -2.27 31.02 -20.61
N VAL A 96 -3.28 30.63 -19.83
CA VAL A 96 -4.34 29.71 -20.25
C VAL A 96 -5.72 30.33 -20.02
N GLU A 97 -6.69 29.99 -20.88
CA GLU A 97 -8.04 30.52 -20.76
C GLU A 97 -8.73 30.02 -19.48
N SER A 98 -9.36 30.92 -18.72
CA SER A 98 -9.98 30.62 -17.41
C SER A 98 -11.26 29.80 -17.48
N GLY A 99 -12.06 29.96 -18.53
CA GLY A 99 -13.39 29.34 -18.58
C GLY A 99 -14.26 29.70 -17.36
N GLY A 100 -13.99 30.83 -16.70
CA GLY A 100 -14.66 31.26 -15.47
C GLY A 100 -14.03 30.76 -14.15
N VAL A 101 -12.93 30.00 -14.20
CA VAL A 101 -12.18 29.56 -13.01
C VAL A 101 -10.94 30.43 -12.81
N LEU A 102 -10.94 31.22 -11.73
CA LEU A 102 -9.75 31.96 -11.32
C LEU A 102 -8.75 31.05 -10.62
N ASN A 103 -7.59 30.86 -11.23
CA ASN A 103 -6.50 30.13 -10.60
C ASN A 103 -5.13 30.63 -11.08
N ALA A 104 -4.08 30.24 -10.38
CA ALA A 104 -2.70 30.29 -10.83
C ALA A 104 -1.97 29.18 -10.07
N PHE A 105 -1.02 28.50 -10.70
CA PHE A 105 -0.26 27.47 -10.00
C PHE A 105 1.12 27.21 -10.61
N ALA A 106 2.08 26.92 -9.75
CA ALA A 106 3.40 26.43 -10.12
C ALA A 106 3.43 24.91 -10.24
N THR A 107 4.15 24.40 -11.25
CA THR A 107 4.31 22.96 -11.47
C THR A 107 5.65 22.65 -12.12
N ARG A 108 5.98 21.36 -12.25
CA ARG A 108 7.23 20.89 -12.87
C ARG A 108 6.97 19.63 -13.68
N ILE A 109 7.37 19.63 -14.94
CA ILE A 109 7.26 18.46 -15.83
C ILE A 109 8.37 17.49 -15.48
N PHE A 110 8.07 16.25 -15.09
CA PHE A 110 9.04 15.24 -14.63
C PHE A 110 9.66 15.49 -13.24
N SER A 111 8.88 16.02 -12.28
CA SER A 111 9.09 16.06 -10.82
C SER A 111 10.46 16.52 -10.27
N GLN A 112 11.56 15.85 -10.63
CA GLN A 112 12.89 16.08 -10.07
C GLN A 112 13.91 16.60 -11.10
N PHE A 113 13.76 16.30 -12.38
CA PHE A 113 14.70 16.73 -13.45
C PHE A 113 14.08 17.70 -14.45
N GLY A 114 12.85 18.10 -14.16
CA GLY A 114 12.02 18.96 -14.99
C GLY A 114 12.39 20.42 -15.05
N LYS A 115 11.85 21.09 -16.06
CA LYS A 115 11.74 22.56 -16.06
C LYS A 115 10.60 22.98 -15.14
N ASP A 116 10.79 24.11 -14.45
CA ASP A 116 9.75 24.75 -13.65
C ASP A 116 8.80 25.55 -14.55
N PHE A 117 7.51 25.45 -14.25
CA PHE A 117 6.42 26.12 -14.95
C PHE A 117 5.57 26.91 -13.96
N VAL A 118 5.06 28.05 -14.43
CA VAL A 118 3.98 28.79 -13.76
C VAL A 118 2.85 28.94 -14.75
N ILE A 119 1.64 28.62 -14.33
CA ILE A 119 0.45 28.71 -15.16
C ILE A 119 -0.42 29.83 -14.60
N LEU A 120 -0.69 30.83 -15.43
CA LEU A 120 -1.52 31.98 -15.11
C LEU A 120 -2.79 31.89 -15.93
N TYR A 121 -3.94 32.02 -15.28
CA TYR A 121 -5.19 32.08 -16.02
C TYR A 121 -5.44 33.49 -16.58
N SER A 122 -6.08 33.56 -17.76
CA SER A 122 -6.27 34.79 -18.53
C SER A 122 -6.90 35.93 -17.72
N ASP A 123 -7.86 35.61 -16.85
CA ASP A 123 -8.49 36.58 -15.96
C ASP A 123 -7.53 37.33 -15.01
N PHE A 124 -6.42 36.71 -14.61
CA PHE A 124 -5.37 37.39 -13.83
C PHE A 124 -4.52 38.29 -14.71
N VAL A 125 -4.26 37.88 -15.95
CA VAL A 125 -3.53 38.73 -16.89
C VAL A 125 -4.36 39.95 -17.28
N GLU A 126 -5.68 39.79 -17.42
CA GLU A 126 -6.59 40.93 -17.65
C GLU A 126 -6.60 41.94 -16.51
N LEU A 127 -6.30 41.53 -15.26
CA LEU A 127 -6.12 42.50 -14.19
C LEU A 127 -4.94 43.44 -14.43
N ALA A 128 -3.84 42.93 -14.99
CA ALA A 128 -2.70 43.78 -15.33
C ALA A 128 -3.10 44.85 -16.37
N GLU A 129 -3.89 44.46 -17.37
CA GLU A 129 -4.44 45.37 -18.40
C GLU A 129 -5.40 46.42 -17.80
N ASP A 130 -6.13 46.07 -16.74
CA ASP A 130 -6.99 46.99 -15.96
C ASP A 130 -6.20 47.91 -14.99
N GLY A 131 -4.87 47.96 -15.11
CA GLY A 131 -3.99 48.78 -14.26
C GLY A 131 -3.78 48.22 -12.85
N ARG A 132 -4.02 46.91 -12.66
CA ARG A 132 -3.94 46.19 -11.38
C ARG A 132 -2.74 45.23 -11.39
N GLU A 133 -1.62 45.73 -11.90
CA GLU A 133 -0.39 44.96 -12.08
C GLU A 133 0.16 44.43 -10.76
N ASP A 134 0.00 45.17 -9.66
CA ASP A 134 0.51 44.82 -8.33
C ASP A 134 -0.16 43.57 -7.75
N GLU A 135 -1.44 43.38 -8.02
CA GLU A 135 -2.18 42.18 -7.62
C GLU A 135 -1.70 40.94 -8.38
N VAL A 136 -1.39 41.10 -9.66
CA VAL A 136 -0.80 40.03 -10.48
C VAL A 136 0.64 39.73 -10.04
N GLU A 137 1.39 40.76 -9.67
CA GLU A 137 2.74 40.66 -9.11
C GLU A 137 2.76 39.78 -7.86
N TYR A 138 1.79 39.96 -6.96
CA TYR A 138 1.62 39.10 -5.80
C TYR A 138 1.36 37.64 -6.17
N VAL A 139 0.45 37.38 -7.11
CA VAL A 139 0.14 36.01 -7.55
C VAL A 139 1.37 35.33 -8.14
N ILE A 140 2.10 36.02 -9.01
CA ILE A 140 3.36 35.51 -9.57
C ILE A 140 4.37 35.25 -8.46
N ALA A 141 4.55 36.19 -7.54
CA ALA A 141 5.49 36.02 -6.44
C ALA A 141 5.13 34.83 -5.54
N HIS A 142 3.84 34.59 -5.31
CA HIS A 142 3.35 33.42 -4.57
C HIS A 142 3.72 32.12 -5.29
N GLU A 143 3.49 32.02 -6.60
CA GLU A 143 3.84 30.82 -7.38
C GLU A 143 5.36 30.60 -7.48
N LEU A 144 6.14 31.68 -7.64
CA LEU A 144 7.59 31.62 -7.61
C LEU A 144 8.12 31.16 -6.24
N ALA A 145 7.43 31.48 -5.15
CA ALA A 145 7.79 31.00 -3.81
C ALA A 145 7.64 29.48 -3.69
N HIS A 146 6.63 28.86 -4.30
CA HIS A 146 6.51 27.39 -4.37
C HIS A 146 7.73 26.74 -5.05
N ILE A 147 8.19 27.34 -6.14
CA ILE A 147 9.39 26.89 -6.87
C ILE A 147 10.63 27.08 -5.99
N LYS A 148 10.79 28.26 -5.36
CA LYS A 148 11.94 28.57 -4.50
C LYS A 148 12.06 27.61 -3.32
N ARG A 149 10.95 27.23 -2.69
CA ARG A 149 10.90 26.27 -1.57
C ARG A 149 10.92 24.81 -2.02
N ASN A 150 10.92 24.57 -3.33
CA ASN A 150 10.84 23.25 -3.95
C ASN A 150 9.63 22.45 -3.43
N HIS A 151 8.48 23.11 -3.21
CA HIS A 151 7.27 22.44 -2.73
C HIS A 151 6.82 21.34 -3.70
N ILE A 152 6.90 21.59 -5.00
CA ILE A 152 6.53 20.63 -6.05
C ILE A 152 7.39 19.36 -5.98
N GLY A 153 8.72 19.52 -5.84
CA GLY A 153 9.63 18.38 -5.72
C GLY A 153 9.47 17.64 -4.37
N LYS A 154 9.24 18.37 -3.29
CA LYS A 154 8.95 17.77 -1.97
C LYS A 154 7.65 16.97 -1.99
N ASN A 155 6.60 17.49 -2.65
CA ASN A 155 5.30 16.83 -2.79
C ASN A 155 5.40 15.43 -3.40
N PHE A 156 6.36 15.21 -4.31
CA PHE A 156 6.62 13.88 -4.86
C PHE A 156 7.01 12.86 -3.78
N TYR A 157 7.91 13.23 -2.87
CA TYR A 157 8.35 12.33 -1.79
C TYR A 157 7.29 12.16 -0.70
N VAL A 158 6.51 13.22 -0.44
CA VAL A 158 5.46 13.17 0.58
C VAL A 158 4.11 12.67 0.05
N PHE A 159 4.03 12.27 -1.23
CA PHE A 159 2.77 11.86 -1.85
C PHE A 159 2.07 10.71 -1.12
N PRO A 160 2.76 9.61 -0.71
CA PRO A 160 2.09 8.56 0.04
C PRO A 160 1.52 9.05 1.39
N ALA A 161 2.17 10.00 2.05
CA ALA A 161 1.65 10.60 3.28
C ALA A 161 0.37 11.44 3.06
N MET A 162 -0.01 11.76 1.83
CA MET A 162 -1.32 12.35 1.53
C MET A 162 -2.47 11.37 1.77
N TRP A 163 -2.21 10.06 1.85
CA TRP A 163 -3.21 9.07 2.26
C TRP A 163 -3.40 9.03 3.77
N VAL A 164 -2.49 9.63 4.53
CA VAL A 164 -2.64 9.78 5.97
C VAL A 164 -3.58 10.96 6.23
N PRO A 165 -4.73 10.72 6.88
CA PRO A 165 -5.76 11.73 7.08
C PRO A 165 -5.20 13.03 7.68
N PHE A 166 -5.45 14.15 7.00
CA PHE A 166 -5.12 15.51 7.43
C PHE A 166 -3.63 15.87 7.44
N LEU A 167 -2.72 14.90 7.33
CA LEU A 167 -1.28 15.12 7.45
C LEU A 167 -0.75 15.85 6.20
N GLY A 168 -1.03 15.30 5.02
CA GLY A 168 -0.68 15.90 3.75
C GLY A 168 -1.30 17.28 3.56
N GLU A 169 -2.59 17.43 3.90
CA GLU A 169 -3.29 18.71 3.80
C GLU A 169 -2.74 19.75 4.78
N ALA A 170 -2.34 19.33 5.99
CA ALA A 170 -1.70 20.25 6.94
C ALA A 170 -0.35 20.76 6.43
N TYR A 171 0.45 19.89 5.80
CA TYR A 171 1.70 20.29 5.16
C TYR A 171 1.44 21.26 4.00
N SER A 172 0.52 20.95 3.09
CA SER A 172 0.13 21.83 1.99
C SER A 172 -0.30 23.21 2.50
N ARG A 173 -1.17 23.28 3.52
CA ARG A 173 -1.58 24.56 4.13
C ARG A 173 -0.41 25.35 4.74
N ALA A 174 0.59 24.67 5.31
CA ALA A 174 1.78 25.34 5.85
C ALA A 174 2.67 25.92 4.73
N CYS A 175 2.78 25.21 3.60
CA CYS A 175 3.46 25.71 2.40
C CYS A 175 2.81 27.00 1.88
N GLU A 176 1.48 27.04 1.80
CA GLU A 176 0.72 28.24 1.36
C GLU A 176 1.04 29.46 2.23
N TYR A 177 1.07 29.31 3.57
CA TYR A 177 1.43 30.41 4.47
C TYR A 177 2.87 30.89 4.27
N THR A 178 3.80 30.00 3.96
CA THR A 178 5.17 30.40 3.60
C THR A 178 5.17 31.17 2.28
N CYS A 179 4.45 30.69 1.27
CA CYS A 179 4.36 31.36 -0.03
C CYS A 179 3.72 32.74 0.08
N ASP A 180 2.66 32.90 0.87
CA ASP A 180 2.04 34.21 1.15
C ASP A 180 3.04 35.19 1.78
N ARG A 181 3.80 34.75 2.80
CA ARG A 181 4.83 35.56 3.46
C ARG A 181 5.96 35.95 2.52
N MET A 182 6.44 35.01 1.71
CA MET A 182 7.49 35.28 0.72
C MET A 182 6.97 36.24 -0.33
N ALA A 183 5.77 36.04 -0.87
CA ALA A 183 5.17 36.93 -1.86
C ALA A 183 5.07 38.37 -1.32
N VAL A 184 4.51 38.56 -0.13
CA VAL A 184 4.43 39.87 0.53
C VAL A 184 5.81 40.47 0.76
N HIS A 185 6.79 39.67 1.16
CA HIS A 185 8.16 40.13 1.36
C HIS A 185 8.85 40.57 0.06
N TYR A 186 8.64 39.89 -1.06
CA TYR A 186 9.28 40.27 -2.32
C TYR A 186 8.54 41.40 -3.04
N THR A 187 7.21 41.51 -2.89
CA THR A 187 6.44 42.61 -3.50
C THR A 187 6.37 43.87 -2.64
N GLN A 188 6.59 43.75 -1.32
CA GLN A 188 6.52 44.86 -0.36
C GLN A 188 5.17 45.61 -0.36
N LYS A 189 4.08 44.95 -0.79
CA LYS A 189 2.75 45.53 -0.96
C LYS A 189 1.67 44.63 -0.32
N PRO A 190 1.57 44.58 1.01
CA PRO A 190 0.65 43.68 1.70
C PRO A 190 -0.82 44.00 1.40
N ASP A 191 -1.20 45.26 1.21
CA ASP A 191 -2.58 45.62 0.85
C ASP A 191 -2.98 45.06 -0.53
N ARG A 192 -2.03 45.03 -1.47
CA ARG A 192 -2.23 44.48 -2.83
C ARG A 192 -2.32 42.96 -2.80
N ALA A 193 -1.56 42.31 -1.91
CA ALA A 193 -1.69 40.88 -1.65
C ALA A 193 -3.10 40.53 -1.17
N ILE A 194 -3.65 41.31 -0.22
CA ILE A 194 -5.02 41.11 0.27
C ILE A 194 -6.03 41.32 -0.86
N GLN A 195 -5.89 42.37 -1.67
CA GLN A 195 -6.76 42.60 -2.83
C GLN A 195 -6.69 41.47 -3.86
N ALA A 196 -5.51 40.90 -4.10
CA ALA A 196 -5.36 39.73 -4.96
C ALA A 196 -6.09 38.50 -4.40
N LEU A 197 -6.06 38.28 -3.08
CA LEU A 197 -6.87 37.23 -2.43
C LEU A 197 -8.38 37.48 -2.55
N LEU A 198 -8.81 38.74 -2.52
CA LEU A 198 -10.20 39.12 -2.74
C LEU A 198 -10.63 38.90 -4.21
N VAL A 199 -9.71 39.07 -5.17
CA VAL A 199 -9.96 38.69 -6.57
C VAL A 199 -10.33 37.20 -6.66
N PHE A 200 -9.60 36.30 -5.99
CA PHE A 200 -9.97 34.88 -5.95
C PHE A 200 -11.36 34.64 -5.36
N ALA A 201 -11.79 35.47 -4.41
CA ALA A 201 -13.09 35.32 -3.75
C ALA A 201 -14.28 35.70 -4.65
N ALA A 202 -14.18 36.78 -5.45
CA ALA A 202 -15.33 37.32 -6.19
C ALA A 202 -15.06 37.72 -7.65
N GLY A 203 -13.89 37.44 -8.21
CA GLY A 203 -13.58 37.80 -9.59
C GLY A 203 -12.87 39.14 -9.73
N LYS A 204 -12.21 39.34 -10.88
CA LYS A 204 -11.46 40.57 -11.24
C LYS A 204 -12.27 41.87 -11.18
N ARG A 205 -13.61 41.78 -11.27
CA ARG A 205 -14.53 42.94 -11.25
C ARG A 205 -15.20 43.18 -9.90
N LEU A 206 -15.75 42.13 -9.28
CA LEU A 206 -16.64 42.28 -8.11
C LEU A 206 -15.89 42.38 -6.78
N PHE A 207 -14.61 41.98 -6.73
CA PHE A 207 -13.83 42.04 -5.48
C PHE A 207 -13.76 43.46 -4.87
N LYS A 208 -13.91 44.52 -5.69
CA LYS A 208 -13.96 45.93 -5.25
C LYS A 208 -15.13 46.22 -4.30
N ASN A 209 -16.18 45.40 -4.37
CA ASN A 209 -17.39 45.56 -3.56
C ASN A 209 -17.31 44.80 -2.24
N ILE A 210 -16.23 44.07 -1.99
CA ILE A 210 -16.06 43.29 -0.76
C ILE A 210 -15.62 44.23 0.37
N GLN A 211 -16.40 44.26 1.44
CA GLN A 211 -15.99 44.86 2.70
C GLN A 211 -15.15 43.85 3.48
N LEU A 212 -13.84 44.12 3.59
CA LEU A 212 -12.91 43.18 4.20
C LEU A 212 -13.29 42.77 5.63
N PRO A 213 -13.63 43.69 6.56
CA PRO A 213 -14.04 43.30 7.91
C PRO A 213 -15.26 42.37 7.94
N GLU A 214 -16.28 42.67 7.13
CA GLU A 214 -17.51 41.86 7.02
C GLU A 214 -17.21 40.47 6.45
N PHE A 215 -16.37 40.39 5.41
CA PHE A 215 -15.94 39.12 4.81
C PHE A 215 -15.16 38.23 5.80
N LEU A 216 -14.29 38.83 6.62
CA LEU A 216 -13.56 38.11 7.65
C LEU A 216 -14.45 37.74 8.84
N GLU A 217 -15.43 38.58 9.20
CA GLU A 217 -16.38 38.28 10.27
C GLU A 217 -17.37 37.18 9.87
N GLN A 218 -17.75 37.09 8.59
CA GLN A 218 -18.56 36.00 8.03
C GLN A 218 -17.96 34.62 8.33
N TYR A 219 -16.62 34.50 8.31
CA TYR A 219 -15.92 33.27 8.68
C TYR A 219 -16.21 32.83 10.14
N ASN A 220 -16.61 33.76 11.00
CA ASN A 220 -16.97 33.47 12.39
C ASN A 220 -18.42 33.01 12.59
N GLU A 221 -19.31 33.27 11.63
CA GLU A 221 -20.75 32.99 11.75
C GLU A 221 -21.07 31.50 11.62
N LYS A 222 -20.41 30.81 10.67
CA LYS A 222 -20.64 29.38 10.41
C LYS A 222 -19.49 28.54 10.98
N LYS A 223 -19.55 28.21 12.28
CA LYS A 223 -18.65 27.22 12.89
C LYS A 223 -19.41 25.99 13.33
N GLY A 224 -19.03 24.86 12.76
CA GLY A 224 -19.58 23.56 13.11
C GLY A 224 -18.62 22.45 12.71
N PHE A 225 -19.08 21.22 12.94
CA PHE A 225 -18.34 20.01 12.58
C PHE A 225 -17.96 20.00 11.09
N LEU A 226 -18.93 20.19 10.20
CA LEU A 226 -18.72 20.12 8.74
C LEU A 226 -17.75 21.18 8.20
N VAL A 227 -17.82 22.41 8.72
CA VAL A 227 -16.88 23.48 8.33
C VAL A 227 -15.47 23.15 8.78
N THR A 228 -15.32 22.62 10.01
CA THR A 228 -13.99 22.22 10.51
C THR A 228 -13.44 21.03 9.72
N LEU A 229 -14.29 20.07 9.34
CA LEU A 229 -13.92 18.94 8.49
C LEU A 229 -13.45 19.42 7.10
N MET A 230 -14.23 20.30 6.46
CA MET A 230 -13.87 20.92 5.18
C MET A 230 -12.49 21.59 5.25
N GLU A 231 -12.22 22.33 6.33
CA GLU A 231 -10.91 22.96 6.52
C GLU A 231 -9.76 21.96 6.66
N LEU A 232 -10.01 20.82 7.31
CA LEU A 232 -8.99 19.78 7.51
C LEU A 232 -8.67 19.02 6.23
N VAL A 233 -9.68 18.76 5.38
CA VAL A 233 -9.51 18.07 4.10
C VAL A 233 -9.07 19.00 2.95
N SER A 234 -9.13 20.31 3.14
CA SER A 234 -8.69 21.28 2.14
C SER A 234 -7.17 21.41 2.09
N THR A 235 -6.60 21.31 0.89
CA THR A 235 -5.17 21.53 0.62
C THR A 235 -4.76 23.00 0.79
N HIS A 236 -5.70 23.93 0.57
CA HIS A 236 -5.49 25.36 0.77
C HIS A 236 -6.16 25.87 2.06
N PRO A 237 -5.52 26.77 2.81
CA PRO A 237 -6.20 27.45 3.91
C PRO A 237 -7.34 28.32 3.35
N PRO A 238 -8.46 28.47 4.09
CA PRO A 238 -9.50 29.41 3.71
C PRO A 238 -8.95 30.82 3.47
N LEU A 239 -9.46 31.51 2.45
CA LEU A 239 -9.04 32.88 2.12
C LEU A 239 -9.05 33.84 3.34
N PRO A 240 -10.06 33.84 4.23
CA PRO A 240 -10.04 34.67 5.43
C PRO A 240 -8.81 34.42 6.32
N LYS A 241 -8.38 33.16 6.47
CA LYS A 241 -7.19 32.83 7.26
C LYS A 241 -5.89 33.24 6.58
N ARG A 242 -5.83 33.18 5.24
CA ARG A 242 -4.67 33.67 4.48
C ARG A 242 -4.53 35.18 4.64
N ILE A 243 -5.63 35.92 4.49
CA ILE A 243 -5.67 37.37 4.68
C ILE A 243 -5.24 37.74 6.11
N ALA A 244 -5.84 37.15 7.14
CA ALA A 244 -5.45 37.42 8.53
C ALA A 244 -3.98 37.06 8.82
N ALA A 245 -3.44 36.02 8.17
CA ALA A 245 -2.02 35.67 8.31
C ALA A 245 -1.09 36.68 7.61
N ILE A 246 -1.53 37.29 6.51
CA ILE A 246 -0.82 38.40 5.85
C ILE A 246 -0.86 39.65 6.72
N GLU A 247 -2.01 40.01 7.29
CA GLU A 247 -2.14 41.15 8.20
C GLU A 247 -1.19 41.01 9.39
N ASP A 248 -1.19 39.84 10.06
CA ASP A 248 -0.28 39.52 11.17
C ASP A 248 1.19 39.59 10.75
N PHE A 249 1.54 39.02 9.59
CA PHE A 249 2.91 39.02 9.10
C PHE A 249 3.42 40.42 8.72
N ALA A 250 2.58 41.24 8.08
CA ALA A 250 2.91 42.57 7.62
C ALA A 250 2.78 43.64 8.73
N GLY A 251 2.22 43.29 9.90
CA GLY A 251 1.95 44.23 10.98
C GLY A 251 0.83 45.22 10.65
N LEU A 252 -0.14 44.82 9.82
CA LEU A 252 -1.32 45.61 9.51
C LEU A 252 -2.34 45.53 10.66
N PRO A 253 -3.23 46.54 10.80
CA PRO A 253 -4.37 46.45 11.72
C PRO A 253 -5.24 45.22 11.40
N GLU A 254 -5.62 44.46 12.44
CA GLU A 254 -6.47 43.28 12.27
C GLU A 254 -7.87 43.71 11.81
N SER A 255 -8.28 43.29 10.61
CA SER A 255 -9.59 43.67 10.05
C SER A 255 -10.75 42.94 10.74
N ALA A 256 -10.53 41.72 11.21
CA ALA A 256 -11.46 41.02 12.11
C ALA A 256 -10.77 39.87 12.86
N LYS A 257 -11.20 39.62 14.11
CA LYS A 257 -10.66 38.54 14.94
C LYS A 257 -11.23 37.18 14.57
N LEU A 258 -10.41 36.30 13.96
CA LEU A 258 -10.84 34.96 13.58
C LEU A 258 -10.84 33.99 14.77
N LYS A 259 -12.01 33.46 15.14
CA LYS A 259 -12.14 32.47 16.22
C LYS A 259 -11.57 31.11 15.76
N ARG A 260 -10.85 30.39 16.63
CA ARG A 260 -10.37 29.02 16.36
C ARG A 260 -11.25 27.99 17.09
N SER A 261 -11.61 26.89 16.43
CA SER A 261 -12.36 25.79 17.06
C SER A 261 -11.48 24.55 17.19
N THR A 262 -10.91 24.34 18.38
CA THR A 262 -10.02 23.19 18.66
C THR A 262 -10.81 21.91 18.95
N LYS A 263 -12.06 22.03 19.45
CA LYS A 263 -12.89 20.89 19.87
C LYS A 263 -13.08 19.86 18.76
N TYR A 264 -13.54 20.30 17.58
CA TYR A 264 -13.83 19.37 16.49
C TYR A 264 -12.56 18.80 15.84
N VAL A 265 -11.46 19.55 15.85
CA VAL A 265 -10.15 19.07 15.37
C VAL A 265 -9.70 17.87 16.19
N ILE A 266 -9.82 17.93 17.53
CA ILE A 266 -9.44 16.82 18.41
C ILE A 266 -10.34 15.60 18.18
N ILE A 267 -11.66 15.81 18.08
CA ILE A 267 -12.61 14.71 17.83
C ILE A 267 -12.30 14.00 16.51
N MET A 268 -12.03 14.75 15.44
CA MET A 268 -11.71 14.17 14.13
C MET A 268 -10.33 13.50 14.11
N ALA A 269 -9.33 14.07 14.79
CA ALA A 269 -8.02 13.44 14.90
C ALA A 269 -8.10 12.09 15.62
N LEU A 270 -8.85 12.01 16.72
CA LEU A 270 -9.08 10.76 17.45
C LEU A 270 -9.90 9.76 16.63
N GLY A 271 -10.96 10.22 15.95
CA GLY A 271 -11.78 9.38 15.08
C GLY A 271 -10.98 8.80 13.90
N ALA A 272 -10.22 9.64 13.21
CA ALA A 272 -9.37 9.21 12.10
C ALA A 272 -8.25 8.26 12.58
N GLY A 273 -7.65 8.54 13.74
CA GLY A 273 -6.60 7.69 14.31
C GLY A 273 -7.07 6.29 14.74
N ILE A 274 -8.37 6.06 14.91
CA ILE A 274 -8.94 4.76 15.31
C ILE A 274 -9.66 4.09 14.14
N LEU A 275 -10.60 4.79 13.51
CA LEU A 275 -11.52 4.21 12.52
C LEU A 275 -10.81 3.85 11.22
N ILE A 276 -9.84 4.65 10.80
CA ILE A 276 -9.17 4.45 9.51
C ILE A 276 -8.22 3.26 9.59
N PRO A 277 -7.33 3.14 10.59
CA PRO A 277 -6.55 1.93 10.78
C PRO A 277 -7.43 0.68 10.90
N ALA A 278 -8.52 0.73 11.67
CA ALA A 278 -9.46 -0.39 11.80
C ALA A 278 -10.10 -0.80 10.47
N ALA A 279 -10.52 0.18 9.65
CA ALA A 279 -11.09 -0.07 8.33
C ALA A 279 -10.05 -0.66 7.35
N PHE A 280 -8.83 -0.12 7.34
CA PHE A 280 -7.74 -0.65 6.51
C PHE A 280 -7.34 -2.06 6.93
N THR A 281 -7.28 -2.36 8.23
CA THR A 281 -7.02 -3.72 8.71
C THR A 281 -8.13 -4.68 8.31
N ALA A 282 -9.41 -4.28 8.44
CA ALA A 282 -10.53 -5.11 8.04
C ALA A 282 -10.54 -5.37 6.52
N LEU A 283 -10.27 -4.33 5.71
CA LEU A 283 -10.18 -4.46 4.26
C LEU A 283 -8.98 -5.32 3.84
N GLY A 284 -7.83 -5.16 4.50
CA GLY A 284 -6.64 -5.97 4.25
C GLY A 284 -6.87 -7.44 4.55
N ILE A 285 -7.50 -7.76 5.69
CA ILE A 285 -7.91 -9.13 6.04
C ILE A 285 -8.86 -9.67 4.97
N TYR A 286 -9.92 -8.93 4.61
CA TYR A 286 -10.87 -9.36 3.60
C TYR A 286 -10.23 -9.62 2.23
N ALA A 287 -9.35 -8.72 1.78
CA ALA A 287 -8.63 -8.87 0.52
C ALA A 287 -7.68 -10.07 0.55
N PHE A 288 -6.98 -10.29 1.66
CA PHE A 288 -6.10 -11.44 1.85
C PHE A 288 -6.89 -12.75 1.82
N THR A 289 -7.96 -12.88 2.61
CA THR A 289 -8.78 -14.10 2.63
C THR A 289 -9.47 -14.37 1.29
N SER A 290 -9.87 -13.31 0.58
CA SER A 290 -10.47 -13.45 -0.75
C SER A 290 -9.42 -13.86 -1.80
N PHE A 291 -8.21 -13.34 -1.70
CA PHE A 291 -7.09 -13.74 -2.55
C PHE A 291 -6.66 -15.18 -2.27
N GLU A 292 -6.52 -15.57 -1.00
CA GLU A 292 -6.20 -16.94 -0.58
C GLU A 292 -7.26 -17.93 -1.09
N ALA A 293 -8.54 -17.61 -0.94
CA ALA A 293 -9.62 -18.42 -1.50
C ALA A 293 -9.54 -18.54 -3.03
N ALA A 294 -9.25 -17.44 -3.73
CA ALA A 294 -9.09 -17.45 -5.18
C ALA A 294 -7.85 -18.22 -5.64
N VAL A 295 -6.76 -18.19 -4.87
CA VAL A 295 -5.55 -18.99 -5.14
C VAL A 295 -5.84 -20.47 -4.92
N LYS A 296 -6.56 -20.84 -3.85
CA LYS A 296 -6.99 -22.22 -3.61
C LYS A 296 -7.90 -22.75 -4.73
N ASP A 297 -8.86 -21.94 -5.17
CA ASP A 297 -9.76 -22.27 -6.30
C ASP A 297 -9.02 -22.37 -7.65
N SER A 298 -7.87 -21.69 -7.79
CA SER A 298 -7.08 -21.70 -9.04
C SER A 298 -6.22 -22.95 -9.24
N GLY A 299 -6.09 -23.82 -8.23
CA GLY A 299 -5.23 -25.02 -8.29
C GLY A 299 -3.72 -24.71 -8.41
N ILE A 300 -3.28 -23.48 -8.15
CA ILE A 300 -1.87 -23.07 -8.25
C ILE A 300 -1.05 -23.54 -7.04
N LEU A 301 -1.70 -23.75 -5.90
CA LEU A 301 -1.13 -24.36 -4.71
C LEU A 301 -1.82 -25.72 -4.54
N GLU A 302 -1.31 -26.74 -5.24
CA GLU A 302 -1.47 -28.12 -4.77
C GLU A 302 -0.66 -28.21 -3.46
N ASP A 303 -1.38 -28.13 -2.35
CA ASP A 303 -0.86 -28.47 -1.04
C ASP A 303 -0.90 -30.01 -0.98
N ASP A 304 0.24 -30.65 -1.25
CA ASP A 304 0.41 -32.13 -1.16
C ASP A 304 0.29 -32.66 0.28
N SER A 305 -0.40 -31.93 1.16
CA SER A 305 -0.71 -32.34 2.52
C SER A 305 -2.20 -32.11 2.83
N GLU A 306 -3.09 -32.59 1.96
CA GLU A 306 -4.45 -32.85 2.38
C GLU A 306 -4.43 -34.08 3.31
N ASP A 307 -4.50 -33.79 4.61
CA ASP A 307 -5.00 -34.67 5.67
C ASP A 307 -6.46 -35.00 5.32
N GLU A 308 -6.66 -35.80 4.27
CA GLU A 308 -7.95 -36.37 3.96
C GLU A 308 -8.38 -37.16 5.19
N ASN A 309 -9.61 -36.93 5.66
CA ASN A 309 -10.29 -37.96 6.45
C ASN A 309 -10.44 -39.20 5.56
N LEU A 310 -9.38 -40.01 5.53
CA LEU A 310 -9.34 -41.33 4.91
C LEU A 310 -10.34 -42.15 5.70
N GLU A 311 -11.50 -42.39 5.10
CA GLU A 311 -12.48 -43.33 5.62
C GLU A 311 -11.89 -44.73 5.41
N ASN A 312 -10.99 -45.12 6.32
CA ASN A 312 -10.36 -46.44 6.31
C ASN A 312 -11.45 -47.51 6.49
N PRO A 313 -11.40 -48.63 5.75
CA PRO A 313 -12.31 -49.74 5.95
C PRO A 313 -12.34 -50.18 7.43
N PRO A 314 -13.49 -50.65 7.96
CA PRO A 314 -13.59 -51.06 9.36
C PRO A 314 -12.53 -52.09 9.78
N LEU A 315 -12.19 -53.02 8.88
CA LEU A 315 -11.17 -54.05 9.13
C LEU A 315 -9.76 -53.44 9.19
N PHE A 316 -9.44 -52.48 8.32
CA PHE A 316 -8.18 -51.73 8.35
C PHE A 316 -7.99 -51.05 9.71
N LYS A 317 -9.02 -50.35 10.19
CA LYS A 317 -8.96 -49.65 11.48
C LYS A 317 -8.79 -50.62 12.66
N ALA A 318 -9.50 -51.75 12.64
CA ALA A 318 -9.35 -52.78 13.68
C ALA A 318 -7.94 -53.39 13.68
N ALA A 319 -7.34 -53.56 12.50
CA ALA A 319 -5.97 -54.04 12.34
C ALA A 319 -4.93 -53.02 12.86
N GLU A 320 -5.08 -51.74 12.50
CA GLU A 320 -4.23 -50.64 12.98
C GLU A 320 -4.29 -50.47 14.51
N GLU A 321 -5.47 -50.64 15.10
CA GLU A 321 -5.66 -50.58 16.56
C GLU A 321 -5.23 -51.85 17.31
N GLY A 322 -4.82 -52.93 16.60
CA GLY A 322 -4.45 -54.22 17.21
C GLY A 322 -5.63 -54.98 17.83
N ASN A 323 -6.86 -54.70 17.41
CA ASN A 323 -8.07 -55.32 17.97
C ASN A 323 -8.43 -56.62 17.27
N ALA A 324 -7.75 -57.72 17.64
CA ALA A 324 -7.92 -59.04 17.04
C ALA A 324 -9.36 -59.60 17.13
N GLU A 325 -10.10 -59.28 18.20
CA GLU A 325 -11.48 -59.74 18.36
C GLU A 325 -12.43 -59.11 17.33
N GLU A 326 -12.32 -57.79 17.13
CA GLU A 326 -13.13 -57.09 16.12
C GLU A 326 -12.67 -57.43 14.70
N ALA A 327 -11.36 -57.56 14.46
CA ALA A 327 -10.83 -57.96 13.15
C ALA A 327 -11.36 -59.34 12.73
N MET A 328 -11.30 -60.33 13.63
CA MET A 328 -11.80 -61.68 13.34
C MET A 328 -13.31 -61.68 13.08
N LYS A 329 -14.07 -60.93 13.87
CA LYS A 329 -15.52 -60.78 13.68
C LYS A 329 -15.85 -60.17 12.31
N LEU A 330 -15.13 -59.13 11.89
CA LEU A 330 -15.34 -58.51 10.57
C LEU A 330 -15.01 -59.47 9.42
N ILE A 331 -13.94 -60.27 9.55
CA ILE A 331 -13.59 -61.32 8.59
C ILE A 331 -14.70 -62.39 8.53
N GLU A 332 -15.25 -62.82 9.67
CA GLU A 332 -16.38 -63.76 9.72
C GLU A 332 -17.68 -63.18 9.11
N GLU A 333 -17.88 -61.86 9.22
CA GLU A 333 -18.97 -61.13 8.57
C GLU A 333 -18.76 -60.91 7.06
N GLY A 334 -17.59 -61.29 6.54
CA GLY A 334 -17.27 -61.30 5.11
C GLY A 334 -16.44 -60.12 4.62
N ALA A 335 -15.77 -59.39 5.51
CA ALA A 335 -14.78 -58.38 5.11
C ALA A 335 -13.63 -59.04 4.34
N ASP A 336 -13.15 -58.38 3.28
CA ASP A 336 -12.01 -58.85 2.50
C ASP A 336 -10.70 -58.41 3.18
N PRO A 337 -9.82 -59.35 3.62
CA PRO A 337 -8.53 -59.01 4.20
C PRO A 337 -7.59 -58.22 3.26
N ASN A 338 -7.89 -58.22 1.96
CA ASN A 338 -7.15 -57.49 0.92
C ASN A 338 -7.81 -56.16 0.52
N GLU A 339 -8.86 -55.73 1.21
CA GLU A 339 -9.48 -54.43 0.97
C GLU A 339 -8.44 -53.31 1.21
N GLN A 340 -8.37 -52.39 0.23
CA GLN A 340 -7.49 -51.23 0.25
C GLN A 340 -8.26 -49.98 0.68
N ASN A 341 -7.62 -49.11 1.46
CA ASN A 341 -8.15 -47.77 1.72
C ASN A 341 -8.00 -46.87 0.47
N LYS A 342 -8.34 -45.58 0.59
CA LYS A 342 -8.34 -44.66 -0.55
C LYS A 342 -6.96 -44.35 -1.14
N ILE A 343 -5.88 -44.63 -0.40
CA ILE A 343 -4.49 -44.45 -0.86
C ILE A 343 -3.85 -45.79 -1.22
N GLY A 344 -4.66 -46.85 -1.37
CA GLY A 344 -4.19 -48.17 -1.78
C GLY A 344 -3.60 -49.01 -0.65
N GLU A 345 -3.58 -48.55 0.60
CA GLU A 345 -3.01 -49.35 1.68
C GLU A 345 -3.94 -50.51 2.05
N THR A 346 -3.38 -51.72 2.10
CA THR A 346 -4.13 -52.90 2.54
C THR A 346 -4.33 -52.92 4.05
N THR A 347 -5.32 -53.67 4.53
CA THR A 347 -5.49 -53.99 5.95
C THR A 347 -4.19 -54.53 6.59
N LEU A 348 -3.39 -55.28 5.83
CA LEU A 348 -2.12 -55.80 6.31
C LEU A 348 -1.08 -54.70 6.54
N ILE A 349 -1.04 -53.64 5.71
CA ILE A 349 -0.25 -52.43 5.96
C ILE A 349 -0.74 -51.73 7.24
N GLY A 350 -2.06 -51.63 7.44
CA GLY A 350 -2.66 -51.13 8.69
C GLY A 350 -2.15 -51.86 9.93
N ALA A 351 -2.10 -53.20 9.90
CA ALA A 351 -1.54 -54.00 11.00
C ALA A 351 -0.05 -53.73 11.25
N VAL A 352 0.72 -53.48 10.19
CA VAL A 352 2.15 -53.14 10.29
C VAL A 352 2.33 -51.80 11.00
N TYR A 353 1.51 -50.78 10.70
CA TYR A 353 1.49 -49.52 11.45
C TYR A 353 1.12 -49.69 12.93
N GLY A 354 0.16 -50.58 13.21
CA GLY A 354 -0.20 -50.95 14.58
C GLY A 354 0.93 -51.63 15.36
N GLY A 355 1.88 -52.24 14.66
CA GLY A 355 3.08 -52.83 15.25
C GLY A 355 2.85 -54.13 16.03
N ASP A 356 1.73 -54.82 15.78
CA ASP A 356 1.30 -56.05 16.47
C ASP A 356 1.54 -57.30 15.58
N PRO A 357 2.58 -58.12 15.87
CA PRO A 357 2.89 -59.32 15.11
C PRO A 357 1.78 -60.39 15.14
N GLU A 358 1.01 -60.47 16.22
CA GLU A 358 -0.13 -61.37 16.32
C GLU A 358 -1.27 -60.96 15.36
N MET A 359 -1.52 -59.66 15.21
CA MET A 359 -2.47 -59.15 14.22
C MET A 359 -2.02 -59.46 12.78
N VAL A 360 -0.74 -59.23 12.48
CA VAL A 360 -0.16 -59.58 11.16
C VAL A 360 -0.33 -61.07 10.87
N THR A 361 -0.04 -61.93 11.85
CA THR A 361 -0.22 -63.38 11.72
C THR A 361 -1.69 -63.74 11.47
N LEU A 362 -2.61 -63.16 12.23
CA LEU A 362 -4.05 -63.39 12.07
C LEU A 362 -4.53 -63.05 10.66
N LEU A 363 -4.14 -61.88 10.12
CA LEU A 363 -4.53 -61.47 8.78
C LEU A 363 -3.94 -62.38 7.69
N LEU A 364 -2.68 -62.78 7.82
CA LEU A 364 -2.02 -63.71 6.90
C LEU A 364 -2.70 -65.09 6.89
N GLU A 365 -3.05 -65.63 8.07
CA GLU A 365 -3.78 -66.89 8.20
C GLU A 365 -5.18 -66.84 7.59
N ASN A 366 -5.79 -65.64 7.54
CA ASN A 366 -7.10 -65.40 6.95
C ASN A 366 -7.04 -64.95 5.47
N GLY A 367 -5.86 -64.99 4.83
CA GLY A 367 -5.73 -64.81 3.39
C GLY A 367 -5.38 -63.39 2.92
N ALA A 368 -4.83 -62.55 3.81
CA ALA A 368 -4.18 -61.31 3.38
C ALA A 368 -2.94 -61.61 2.53
N ASP A 369 -2.80 -60.93 1.39
CA ASP A 369 -1.70 -61.07 0.45
C ASP A 369 -0.61 -60.03 0.77
N PRO A 370 0.60 -60.46 1.18
CA PRO A 370 1.65 -59.55 1.60
C PRO A 370 2.45 -58.95 0.43
N LYS A 371 1.91 -59.04 -0.80
CA LYS A 371 2.51 -58.54 -2.05
C LYS A 371 1.72 -57.39 -2.68
N ILE A 372 0.56 -57.04 -2.12
CA ILE A 372 -0.22 -55.92 -2.63
C ILE A 372 0.48 -54.63 -2.23
N GLU A 373 0.77 -53.80 -3.23
CA GLU A 373 1.35 -52.47 -3.06
C GLU A 373 0.27 -51.40 -2.94
N ASP A 374 0.57 -50.35 -2.18
CA ASP A 374 -0.23 -49.13 -2.14
C ASP A 374 0.05 -48.21 -3.34
N GLU A 375 -0.61 -47.04 -3.39
CA GLU A 375 -0.42 -46.07 -4.49
C GLU A 375 1.00 -45.48 -4.57
N TYR A 376 1.79 -45.64 -3.51
CA TYR A 376 3.18 -45.22 -3.41
C TYR A 376 4.17 -46.37 -3.66
N GLY A 377 3.69 -47.55 -4.03
CA GLY A 377 4.52 -48.73 -4.29
C GLY A 377 5.03 -49.43 -3.03
N TYR A 378 4.54 -49.10 -1.85
CA TYR A 378 4.90 -49.78 -0.61
C TYR A 378 4.08 -51.06 -0.45
N ILE A 379 4.78 -52.16 -0.17
CA ILE A 379 4.19 -53.41 0.31
C ILE A 379 4.33 -53.49 1.85
N PRO A 380 3.57 -54.35 2.55
CA PRO A 380 3.70 -54.51 4.00
C PRO A 380 5.15 -54.70 4.49
N LEU A 381 5.98 -55.38 3.70
CA LEU A 381 7.38 -55.66 4.06
C LEU A 381 8.27 -54.41 4.00
N THR A 382 8.09 -53.53 3.00
CA THR A 382 8.82 -52.25 2.94
C THR A 382 8.37 -51.32 4.08
N THR A 383 7.08 -51.29 4.40
CA THR A 383 6.56 -50.53 5.55
C THR A 383 7.14 -51.04 6.87
N ALA A 384 7.23 -52.36 7.07
CA ALA A 384 7.84 -52.94 8.27
C ALA A 384 9.33 -52.58 8.41
N ALA A 385 10.03 -52.43 7.28
CA ALA A 385 11.42 -52.00 7.25
C ALA A 385 11.59 -50.53 7.64
N GLU A 386 10.70 -49.65 7.18
CA GLU A 386 10.70 -48.23 7.56
C GLU A 386 10.39 -48.03 9.05
N LEU A 387 9.51 -48.85 9.61
CA LEU A 387 9.19 -48.85 11.04
C LEU A 387 10.22 -49.61 11.88
N GLU A 388 11.27 -50.15 11.25
CA GLU A 388 12.35 -50.94 11.86
C GLU A 388 11.86 -52.18 12.65
N ASN A 389 10.70 -52.73 12.28
CA ASN A 389 10.08 -53.88 12.96
C ASN A 389 10.54 -55.22 12.34
N VAL A 390 11.65 -55.74 12.86
CA VAL A 390 12.29 -57.00 12.40
C VAL A 390 11.36 -58.21 12.56
N GLU A 391 10.56 -58.26 13.63
CA GLU A 391 9.67 -59.39 13.92
C GLU A 391 8.54 -59.50 12.89
N ILE A 392 7.88 -58.39 12.57
CA ILE A 392 6.86 -58.33 11.53
C ILE A 392 7.47 -58.59 10.15
N ALA A 393 8.64 -58.01 9.86
CA ALA A 393 9.33 -58.26 8.60
C ALA A 393 9.63 -59.75 8.38
N LYS A 394 10.04 -60.46 9.44
CA LYS A 394 10.25 -61.90 9.39
C LYS A 394 8.96 -62.66 9.06
N LEU A 395 7.84 -62.33 9.70
CA LEU A 395 6.53 -62.95 9.42
C LEU A 395 6.13 -62.75 7.95
N LEU A 396 6.32 -61.55 7.41
CA LEU A 396 6.00 -61.21 6.02
C LEU A 396 6.91 -61.95 5.02
N LEU A 397 8.20 -62.09 5.33
CA LEU A 397 9.13 -62.90 4.53
C LEU A 397 8.75 -64.39 4.55
N GLU A 398 8.36 -64.93 5.70
CA GLU A 398 7.86 -66.31 5.82
C GLU A 398 6.55 -66.51 5.05
N ALA A 399 5.70 -65.48 4.96
CA ALA A 399 4.49 -65.46 4.15
C ALA A 399 4.74 -65.23 2.64
N GLY A 400 5.99 -65.03 2.23
CA GLY A 400 6.41 -65.00 0.83
C GLY A 400 6.40 -63.62 0.18
N SER A 401 6.50 -62.52 0.95
CA SER A 401 6.86 -61.19 0.41
C SER A 401 8.22 -61.23 -0.29
N ASP A 402 8.39 -60.42 -1.34
CA ASP A 402 9.65 -60.33 -2.07
C ASP A 402 10.62 -59.36 -1.37
N PRO A 403 11.77 -59.83 -0.85
CA PRO A 403 12.78 -58.95 -0.23
C PRO A 403 13.43 -57.97 -1.22
N ASN A 404 13.27 -58.18 -2.52
CA ASN A 404 13.83 -57.32 -3.58
C ASN A 404 12.79 -56.36 -4.20
N HIS A 405 11.58 -56.26 -3.63
CA HIS A 405 10.61 -55.27 -4.06
C HIS A 405 11.17 -53.86 -3.84
N GLU A 406 11.04 -53.00 -4.86
CA GLU A 406 11.41 -51.60 -4.82
C GLU A 406 10.16 -50.77 -4.54
N ASN A 407 10.19 -49.90 -3.52
CA ASN A 407 9.11 -48.95 -3.26
C ASN A 407 9.06 -47.83 -4.32
N GLY A 408 8.12 -46.89 -4.20
CA GLY A 408 7.99 -45.76 -5.14
C GLY A 408 9.23 -44.86 -5.25
N ASP A 409 10.12 -44.90 -4.26
CA ASP A 409 11.40 -44.18 -4.27
C ASP A 409 12.55 -45.01 -4.90
N GLY A 410 12.28 -46.23 -5.33
CA GLY A 410 13.26 -47.17 -5.87
C GLY A 410 14.17 -47.78 -4.80
N GLU A 411 13.77 -47.72 -3.52
CA GLU A 411 14.51 -48.30 -2.40
C GLU A 411 14.01 -49.74 -2.14
N THR A 412 14.93 -50.70 -2.03
CA THR A 412 14.63 -52.03 -1.51
C THR A 412 14.70 -52.04 0.02
N ILE A 413 14.18 -53.09 0.65
CA ILE A 413 14.29 -53.29 2.10
C ILE A 413 15.77 -53.34 2.56
N PHE A 414 16.68 -53.82 1.70
CA PHE A 414 18.12 -53.78 1.98
C PHE A 414 18.66 -52.35 2.04
N ASP A 415 18.21 -51.48 1.12
CA ASP A 415 18.60 -50.07 1.07
C ASP A 415 18.07 -49.31 2.29
N ILE A 416 16.81 -49.56 2.66
CA ILE A 416 16.18 -49.00 3.87
C ILE A 416 16.96 -49.42 5.12
N ALA A 417 17.24 -50.72 5.29
CA ALA A 417 17.99 -51.24 6.44
C ALA A 417 19.43 -50.70 6.51
N GLN A 418 20.08 -50.47 5.38
CA GLN A 418 21.42 -49.87 5.33
C GLN A 418 21.39 -48.39 5.72
N LYS A 419 20.34 -47.65 5.31
CA LYS A 419 20.13 -46.23 5.61
C LYS A 419 19.83 -46.00 7.08
N THR A 420 19.02 -46.86 7.71
CA THR A 420 18.71 -46.80 9.14
C THR A 420 19.84 -47.38 10.02
N GLY A 421 20.69 -48.23 9.46
CA GLY A 421 21.78 -48.88 10.20
C GLY A 421 21.32 -50.04 11.08
N ASN A 422 20.18 -50.65 10.76
CA ASN A 422 19.61 -51.75 11.50
C ASN A 422 20.32 -53.08 11.17
N GLU A 423 21.36 -53.41 11.93
CA GLU A 423 22.17 -54.63 11.73
C GLU A 423 21.33 -55.93 11.82
N GLU A 424 20.33 -55.96 12.71
CA GLU A 424 19.46 -57.13 12.89
C GLU A 424 18.59 -57.39 11.65
N PHE A 425 18.10 -56.32 11.03
CA PHE A 425 17.34 -56.40 9.77
C PHE A 425 18.23 -56.88 8.61
N LEU A 426 19.48 -56.41 8.53
CA LEU A 426 20.45 -56.88 7.54
C LEU A 426 20.82 -58.35 7.73
N GLU A 427 20.92 -58.82 8.98
CA GLU A 427 21.12 -60.23 9.32
C GLU A 427 19.91 -61.09 8.92
N LEU A 428 18.68 -60.60 9.13
CA LEU A 428 17.46 -61.27 8.69
C LEU A 428 17.45 -61.43 7.17
N LEU A 429 17.69 -60.37 6.41
CA LEU A 429 17.69 -60.41 4.93
C LEU A 429 18.74 -61.37 4.37
N ASN A 430 19.90 -61.54 5.02
CA ASN A 430 20.91 -62.50 4.60
C ASN A 430 20.41 -63.96 4.63
N GLN A 431 19.34 -64.26 5.37
CA GLN A 431 18.73 -65.59 5.44
C GLN A 431 17.74 -65.85 4.29
N TYR A 432 17.29 -64.81 3.59
CA TYR A 432 16.29 -64.85 2.51
C TYR A 432 16.86 -64.42 1.14
N LYS A 433 18.19 -64.48 0.98
CA LYS A 433 18.94 -64.16 -0.26
C LYS A 433 18.88 -65.24 -1.34
#